data_AF-D4YRN3-F1
#
_entry.id   AF-D4YRN3-F1
#
_cell.length_a   1.000
_cell.length_b   1.000
_cell.length_c   1.000
_cell.angle_alpha   90.00
_cell.angle_beta   90.00
_cell.angle_gamma   90.00
#
_symmetry.space_group_name_H-M   'P 1'
#
loop_
_entity.id
_entity.type
_entity.pdbx_description
1 polymer ?
#
loop_
_entity_poly.entity_id
_entity_poly.type
_entity_poly.pdbx_seq_one_letter_code
_entity_poly.pdbx_strand_id
1 'polypeptide(L)'
;MFKEEQPVGEEKENWALEQDLKYNRLTAFKLFAMTSSMVISVIELAPFGKTGATALFYLLIAGICWFIPITQMAGEMASIDGWEKGGIFTWVKGNLGDRIG
;
A
#
# COMPACT_ATOMS: atom_id res chain seq x y z
N MET A 1 46.63 23.20 12.29
CA MET A 1 45.77 22.18 11.65
C MET A 1 44.58 21.98 12.58
N PHE A 2 43.60 22.90 12.53
CA PHE A 2 42.41 22.86 13.38
C PHE A 2 41.49 21.76 12.83
N LYS A 3 41.26 20.72 13.61
CA LYS A 3 40.16 19.77 13.42
C LYS A 3 38.97 20.39 14.14
N GLU A 4 37.95 20.81 13.40
CA GLU A 4 36.65 21.19 13.98
C GLU A 4 36.11 19.98 14.76
N GLU A 5 35.95 20.14 16.07
CA GLU A 5 35.13 19.23 16.88
C GLU A 5 33.67 19.50 16.51
N GLN A 6 33.13 18.72 15.57
CA GLN A 6 31.69 18.69 15.36
C GLN A 6 31.00 18.11 16.61
N PRO A 7 29.89 18.71 17.06
CA PRO A 7 29.22 18.28 18.28
C PRO A 7 28.64 16.86 18.07
N VAL A 8 29.13 15.90 18.85
CA VAL A 8 28.71 14.47 18.86
C VAL A 8 27.17 14.29 18.89
N GLY A 9 26.41 15.28 19.37
CA GLY A 9 24.94 15.28 19.36
C GLY A 9 24.30 15.40 17.97
N GLU A 10 24.92 16.13 17.04
CA GLU A 10 24.39 16.41 15.70
C GLU A 10 24.61 15.23 14.75
N GLU A 11 25.75 14.54 14.89
CA GLU A 11 25.98 13.23 14.28
C GLU A 11 24.97 12.21 14.80
N LYS A 12 24.55 12.35 16.09
CA LYS A 12 23.60 11.43 16.69
C LYS A 12 22.18 11.55 16.17
N GLU A 13 21.70 12.77 15.97
CA GLU A 13 20.42 13.00 15.32
C GLU A 13 20.46 12.59 13.84
N ASN A 14 21.55 12.86 13.11
CA ASN A 14 21.67 12.49 11.71
C ASN A 14 21.59 10.97 11.47
N TRP A 15 22.24 10.13 12.30
CA TRP A 15 22.10 8.67 12.14
C TRP A 15 20.68 8.18 12.45
N ALA A 16 19.98 8.84 13.39
CA ALA A 16 18.61 8.48 13.73
C ALA A 16 17.65 8.85 12.60
N LEU A 17 17.82 10.05 12.02
CA LEU A 17 17.06 10.51 10.86
C LEU A 17 17.33 9.66 9.60
N GLU A 18 18.58 9.28 9.34
CA GLU A 18 18.91 8.38 8.23
C GLU A 18 18.29 6.99 8.42
N GLN A 19 18.31 6.46 9.64
CA GLN A 19 17.65 5.21 9.97
C GLN A 19 16.14 5.31 9.76
N ASP A 20 15.49 6.35 10.27
CA ASP A 20 14.05 6.58 10.08
C ASP A 20 13.69 6.73 8.60
N LEU A 21 14.46 7.49 7.81
CA LEU A 21 14.26 7.60 6.36
C LEU A 21 14.40 6.24 5.67
N LYS A 22 15.36 5.41 6.08
CA LYS A 22 15.59 4.07 5.52
C LYS A 22 14.48 3.08 5.91
N TYR A 23 13.96 3.16 7.13
CA TYR A 23 12.84 2.33 7.61
C TYR A 23 11.52 2.75 6.97
N ASN A 24 11.26 4.05 6.90
CA ASN A 24 10.03 4.64 6.38
C ASN A 24 10.00 4.71 4.84
N ARG A 25 11.10 4.35 4.16
CA ARG A 25 11.11 4.15 2.72
C ARG A 25 10.23 2.96 2.36
N LEU A 26 9.04 3.24 1.85
CA LEU A 26 8.15 2.26 1.24
C LEU A 26 8.65 1.93 -0.17
N THR A 27 9.26 0.76 -0.33
CA THR A 27 9.49 0.17 -1.65
C THR A 27 8.20 -0.53 -2.10
N ALA A 28 7.93 -0.59 -3.40
CA ALA A 28 6.79 -1.36 -3.96
C ALA A 28 6.71 -2.79 -3.41
N PHE A 29 7.84 -3.43 -3.16
CA PHE A 29 7.89 -4.76 -2.54
C PHE A 29 7.42 -4.79 -1.08
N LYS A 30 7.73 -3.76 -0.29
CA LYS A 30 7.23 -3.64 1.10
C LYS A 30 5.71 -3.45 1.09
N LEU A 31 5.19 -2.62 0.19
CA LEU A 31 3.75 -2.41 0.02
C LEU A 31 3.06 -3.72 -0.41
N PHE A 32 3.63 -4.42 -1.39
CA PHE A 32 3.14 -5.71 -1.84
C PHE A 32 3.09 -6.74 -0.71
N ALA A 33 4.14 -6.81 0.12
CA ALA A 33 4.18 -7.72 1.26
C ALA A 33 3.09 -7.41 2.29
N MET A 34 2.85 -6.12 2.56
CA MET A 34 1.77 -5.68 3.47
C MET A 34 0.39 -6.11 2.94
N THR A 35 0.09 -5.85 1.67
CA THR A 35 -1.23 -6.18 1.07
C THR A 35 -1.41 -7.68 0.84
N SER A 36 -0.32 -8.42 0.56
CA SER A 36 -0.38 -9.88 0.34
C SER A 36 -0.89 -10.63 1.57
N SER A 37 -0.55 -10.15 2.77
CA SER A 37 -1.03 -10.74 4.02
C SER A 37 -2.55 -10.73 4.15
N MET A 38 -3.22 -9.71 3.60
CA MET A 38 -4.68 -9.57 3.64
C MET A 38 -5.35 -10.42 2.55
N VAL A 39 -4.73 -10.55 1.39
CA VAL A 39 -5.34 -11.18 0.20
C VAL A 39 -5.28 -12.72 0.26
N ILE A 40 -4.29 -13.29 0.95
CA ILE A 40 -4.15 -14.76 1.05
C ILE A 40 -5.11 -15.30 2.12
N SER A 41 -6.31 -15.70 1.69
CA SER A 41 -7.30 -16.36 2.54
C SER A 41 -7.22 -17.88 2.43
N VAL A 42 -6.62 -18.54 3.42
CA VAL A 42 -6.52 -20.02 3.46
C VAL A 42 -7.90 -20.69 3.52
N ILE A 43 -8.88 -20.01 4.11
CA ILE A 43 -10.26 -20.50 4.26
C ILE A 43 -11.01 -20.66 2.93
N GLU A 44 -10.65 -19.85 1.93
CA GLU A 44 -11.29 -19.87 0.60
C GLU A 44 -10.82 -21.08 -0.23
N LEU A 45 -9.65 -21.66 0.08
CA LEU A 45 -9.08 -22.76 -0.70
C LEU A 45 -9.96 -24.02 -0.71
N ALA A 46 -10.71 -24.28 0.38
CA ALA A 46 -11.58 -25.45 0.49
C ALA A 46 -12.79 -25.41 -0.48
N PRO A 47 -13.57 -24.31 -0.56
CA PRO A 47 -14.59 -24.18 -1.61
C PRO A 47 -14.02 -24.05 -3.03
N PHE A 48 -12.80 -23.53 -3.21
CA PHE A 48 -12.09 -23.55 -4.50
C PHE A 48 -11.88 -24.97 -5.03
N GLY A 49 -11.45 -25.90 -4.15
CA GLY A 49 -11.26 -27.30 -4.51
C GLY A 49 -12.54 -28.02 -4.94
N LYS A 50 -13.70 -27.64 -4.40
CA LYS A 50 -15.01 -28.21 -4.79
C LYS A 50 -15.47 -27.76 -6.18
N THR A 51 -15.10 -26.56 -6.59
CA THR A 51 -15.47 -25.98 -7.89
C THR A 51 -14.56 -26.48 -9.01
N GLY A 52 -13.41 -27.08 -8.68
CA GLY A 52 -12.50 -27.69 -9.64
C GLY A 52 -11.74 -26.68 -10.51
N ALA A 53 -11.17 -27.15 -11.63
CA ALA A 53 -10.28 -26.36 -12.50
C ALA A 53 -10.94 -25.10 -13.10
N THR A 54 -12.27 -25.06 -13.22
CA THR A 54 -13.02 -23.89 -13.70
C THR A 54 -12.94 -22.69 -12.75
N ALA A 55 -12.70 -22.92 -11.46
CA ALA A 55 -12.51 -21.85 -10.49
C ALA A 55 -11.29 -20.98 -10.82
N LEU A 56 -10.21 -21.60 -11.32
CA LEU A 56 -9.01 -20.88 -11.76
C LEU A 56 -9.30 -19.97 -12.95
N PHE A 57 -10.10 -20.43 -13.92
CA PHE A 57 -10.51 -19.63 -15.07
C PHE A 57 -11.27 -18.37 -14.65
N TYR A 58 -12.24 -18.50 -13.74
CA TYR A 58 -12.96 -17.35 -13.19
C TYR A 58 -12.08 -16.45 -12.34
N LEU A 59 -11.10 -17.01 -11.60
CA LEU A 59 -10.15 -16.24 -10.82
C LEU A 59 -9.24 -15.38 -11.71
N LEU A 60 -8.80 -15.93 -12.84
CA LEU A 60 -7.99 -15.19 -13.82
C LEU A 60 -8.79 -14.07 -14.47
N ILE A 61 -10.05 -14.32 -14.83
CA ILE A 61 -10.94 -13.28 -15.37
C ILE A 61 -11.23 -12.21 -14.31
N ALA A 62 -11.55 -12.60 -13.08
CA ALA A 62 -11.76 -11.65 -11.99
C ALA A 62 -10.48 -10.84 -11.71
N GLY A 63 -9.31 -11.47 -11.71
CA GLY A 63 -8.03 -10.77 -11.57
C GLY A 63 -7.82 -9.72 -12.68
N ILE A 64 -8.04 -10.09 -13.94
CA ILE A 64 -7.77 -9.17 -15.05
C ILE A 64 -8.85 -8.09 -15.15
N CYS A 65 -10.12 -8.49 -15.18
CA CYS A 65 -11.24 -7.59 -15.44
C CYS A 65 -11.67 -6.75 -14.23
N TRP A 66 -11.37 -7.19 -12.99
CA TRP A 66 -11.77 -6.48 -11.78
C TRP A 66 -10.55 -5.95 -11.01
N PHE A 67 -9.53 -6.77 -10.75
CA PHE A 67 -8.42 -6.37 -9.88
C PHE A 67 -7.52 -5.29 -10.52
N ILE A 68 -7.19 -5.40 -11.80
CA ILE A 68 -6.37 -4.40 -12.52
C ILE A 68 -7.03 -3.00 -12.53
N PRO A 69 -8.28 -2.82 -12.99
CA PRO A 69 -8.87 -1.48 -13.03
C PRO A 69 -9.07 -0.88 -11.64
N ILE A 70 -9.46 -1.70 -10.65
CA ILE A 70 -9.65 -1.23 -9.26
C ILE A 70 -8.33 -0.76 -8.64
N THR A 71 -7.23 -1.49 -8.85
CA THR A 71 -5.92 -1.10 -8.29
C THR A 71 -5.35 0.16 -8.93
N GLN A 72 -5.54 0.33 -10.24
CA GLN A 72 -5.16 1.56 -10.94
C GLN A 72 -5.95 2.77 -10.41
N MET A 73 -7.28 2.66 -10.35
CA MET A 73 -8.14 3.74 -9.83
C MET A 73 -7.85 4.09 -8.37
N ALA A 74 -7.62 3.10 -7.51
CA ALA A 74 -7.25 3.32 -6.12
C ALA A 74 -5.87 3.98 -5.99
N GLY A 75 -4.91 3.62 -6.86
CA GLY A 75 -3.59 4.24 -6.92
C GLY A 75 -3.65 5.71 -7.34
N GLU A 76 -4.46 6.03 -8.36
CA GLU A 76 -4.70 7.41 -8.79
C GLU A 76 -5.30 8.25 -7.65
N MET A 77 -6.34 7.75 -6.98
CA MET A 77 -6.98 8.47 -5.87
C MET A 77 -6.06 8.63 -4.65
N ALA A 78 -5.21 7.65 -4.36
CA ALA A 78 -4.24 7.73 -3.27
C ALA A 78 -3.09 8.70 -3.54
N SER A 79 -2.83 9.05 -4.82
CA SER A 79 -1.74 9.93 -5.24
C SER A 79 -2.19 11.40 -5.39
N ILE A 80 -3.46 11.72 -5.14
CA ILE A 80 -3.97 13.09 -5.19
C ILE A 80 -3.49 13.86 -3.95
N ASP A 81 -2.87 15.02 -4.17
CA ASP A 81 -2.36 15.90 -3.11
C ASP A 81 -3.48 16.27 -2.12
N GLY A 82 -3.25 16.00 -0.83
CA GLY A 82 -4.22 16.25 0.24
C GLY A 82 -5.15 15.08 0.57
N TRP A 83 -5.13 13.99 -0.19
CA TRP A 83 -5.88 12.75 0.11
C TRP A 83 -5.01 11.63 0.69
N GLU A 84 -3.72 11.90 0.89
CA GLU A 84 -2.69 10.96 1.36
C GLU A 84 -2.93 10.42 2.79
N LYS A 85 -3.59 11.21 3.65
CA LYS A 85 -3.92 10.82 5.03
C LYS A 85 -5.29 10.15 5.16
N GLY A 86 -6.01 10.00 4.05
CA GLY A 86 -7.37 9.48 3.98
C GLY A 86 -7.45 8.12 3.29
N GLY A 87 -8.50 7.36 3.60
CA GLY A 87 -8.86 6.15 2.85
C GLY A 87 -9.96 6.42 1.84
N ILE A 88 -10.65 5.34 1.43
CA ILE A 88 -11.77 5.42 0.47
C ILE A 88 -12.84 6.45 0.86
N PHE A 89 -13.10 6.63 2.17
CA PHE A 89 -14.04 7.63 2.70
C PHE A 89 -13.64 9.05 2.29
N THR A 90 -12.35 9.39 2.32
CA THR A 90 -11.86 10.71 1.91
C THR A 90 -11.96 10.91 0.40
N TRP A 91 -11.70 9.87 -0.38
CA TRP A 91 -11.75 9.94 -1.84
C TRP A 91 -13.19 10.05 -2.35
N VAL A 92 -14.11 9.32 -1.74
CA VAL A 92 -15.54 9.38 -2.07
C VAL A 92 -16.12 10.71 -1.58
N LYS A 93 -15.76 11.18 -0.39
CA LYS A 93 -16.17 12.50 0.10
C LYS A 93 -15.68 13.62 -0.82
N GLY A 94 -14.44 13.53 -1.29
CA GLY A 94 -13.84 14.51 -2.20
C GLY A 94 -14.43 14.52 -3.61
N ASN A 95 -14.89 13.38 -4.14
CA ASN A 95 -15.48 13.30 -5.48
C ASN A 95 -17.03 13.40 -5.51
N LEU A 96 -17.71 12.83 -4.52
CA LEU A 96 -19.17 12.63 -4.51
C LEU A 96 -19.88 13.45 -3.41
N GLY A 97 -19.16 14.01 -2.45
CA GLY A 97 -19.67 14.87 -1.38
C GLY A 97 -20.00 14.15 -0.06
N ASP A 98 -20.15 14.94 1.01
CA ASP A 98 -20.27 14.53 2.43
C ASP A 98 -21.40 13.54 2.77
N ARG A 99 -22.36 13.31 1.86
CA ARG A 99 -23.49 12.40 2.10
C ARG A 99 -23.23 10.97 1.63
N ILE A 100 -22.23 10.79 0.76
CA ILE A 100 -21.94 9.53 0.06
C ILE A 100 -20.53 9.03 0.35
N GLY A 101 -19.63 9.94 0.75
CA GLY A 101 -18.35 9.63 1.37
C GLY A 101 -18.54 9.31 2.82
#